data_AF-A0A7S0DFU4-F1
#
_entry.id   AF-A0A7S0DFU4-F1
#
_cell.length_a   1.000
_cell.length_b   1.000
_cell.length_c   1.000
_cell.angle_alpha   90.00
_cell.angle_beta   90.00
_cell.angle_gamma   90.00
#
_symmetry.space_group_name_H-M   'P 1'
#
loop_
_entity.id
_entity.type
_entity.pdbx_description
1 polymer ?
#
loop_
_entity_poly.entity_id
_entity_poly.type
_entity_poly.pdbx_seq_one_letter_code
_entity_poly.pdbx_strand_id
1 'polypeptide(L)'
;MAHADIKRRHQGRARRTFSAKSKTFGVQVGDTRGRSFFRSRRNIGLILCVGLTLLGLGGFLESGRRFFIRRIRILGQSAIWTEGWTLIDSGSYKTWKRAQKYYNTQLPIIRAQAKNYSVNSYFASVGPYIKTEKVGWYEIIGFRAKIMASMLEEQHRDDFKVEKDKCVMMGFFQKNKFPMPKVLKVWRVKQDTIRDLKQDSHHLLEGTEYPVFLKCCHLTQGSSKSTIAIKSPAQIRRTWSTLLRWINIKWDYRSDDWERPWAKDMNKLTDSLLPGFLLQSPFIIPKGEGVQFMELKVEVLYGRAYLAVANEPYKGTILTRDGVIETYPTLYAQITNSATLNPPETKWVQEEGHLLKVWEMAERAAKIMGVDEVRIDVFIRRGDPNGLAINENSLSSGMGYRMHFKFLAQVWAEGHLKKWYKTYDNSIPVYQQTEQDSPNFKIQTADPA
;
A
#
# COMPACT_ATOMS: atom_id res chain seq x y z
N MET A 1 -17.38 46.70 14.42
CA MET A 1 -18.05 47.60 13.46
C MET A 1 -16.95 48.12 12.53
N ALA A 2 -16.90 47.95 11.22
CA ALA A 2 -17.83 47.44 10.22
C ALA A 2 -17.07 46.57 9.20
N HIS A 3 -17.78 45.60 8.65
CA HIS A 3 -17.33 44.67 7.61
C HIS A 3 -17.17 45.37 6.25
N ALA A 4 -16.13 45.00 5.50
CA ALA A 4 -16.05 45.26 4.06
C ALA A 4 -16.14 43.93 3.30
N ASP A 5 -17.14 43.90 2.43
CA ASP A 5 -17.75 42.80 1.73
C ASP A 5 -17.14 42.72 0.31
N ILE A 6 -16.60 41.58 -0.10
CA ILE A 6 -16.21 41.33 -1.50
C ILE A 6 -16.95 40.10 -2.02
N LYS A 7 -18.12 40.37 -2.61
CA LYS A 7 -18.83 39.46 -3.51
C LYS A 7 -18.11 39.39 -4.86
N ARG A 8 -17.76 38.17 -5.31
CA ARG A 8 -17.61 37.87 -6.74
C ARG A 8 -18.61 36.82 -7.16
N ARG A 9 -19.43 37.23 -8.14
CA ARG A 9 -20.37 36.44 -8.92
C ARG A 9 -19.59 35.50 -9.85
N HIS A 10 -20.02 34.25 -9.97
CA HIS A 10 -19.97 33.53 -11.24
C HIS A 10 -21.29 32.79 -11.47
N GLN A 11 -21.93 33.18 -12.57
CA GLN A 11 -23.04 32.53 -13.26
C GLN A 11 -22.64 31.08 -13.58
N GLY A 12 -23.50 30.07 -13.41
CA GLY A 12 -24.74 29.89 -14.15
C GLY A 12 -24.52 28.80 -15.21
N ARG A 13 -24.76 27.53 -14.86
CA ARG A 13 -24.87 26.44 -15.84
C ARG A 13 -26.15 25.66 -15.61
N ALA A 14 -27.00 25.72 -16.62
CA ALA A 14 -28.33 25.14 -16.69
C ALA A 14 -28.30 23.60 -16.58
N ARG A 15 -29.23 23.07 -15.79
CA ARG A 15 -29.59 21.65 -15.72
C ARG A 15 -30.36 21.29 -16.99
N ARG A 16 -29.84 20.33 -17.78
CA ARG A 16 -30.65 19.59 -18.76
C ARG A 16 -31.19 18.33 -18.10
N THR A 17 -32.50 18.31 -17.90
CA THR A 17 -33.30 17.14 -17.53
C THR A 17 -33.49 16.26 -18.77
N PHE A 18 -33.01 15.02 -18.72
CA PHE A 18 -33.39 13.98 -19.68
C PHE A 18 -34.38 13.02 -19.01
N SER A 19 -35.62 13.07 -19.50
CA SER A 19 -36.68 12.09 -19.24
C SER A 19 -36.50 10.94 -20.23
N ALA A 20 -36.29 9.72 -19.75
CA ALA A 20 -36.30 8.52 -20.57
C ALA A 20 -37.48 7.62 -20.17
N LYS A 21 -38.40 7.45 -21.13
CA LYS A 21 -39.56 6.56 -21.07
C LYS A 21 -39.10 5.10 -21.02
N SER A 22 -39.69 4.31 -20.12
CA SER A 22 -39.57 2.86 -20.07
C SER A 22 -40.28 2.21 -21.27
N LYS A 23 -39.54 1.40 -22.04
CA LYS A 23 -40.13 0.37 -22.91
C LYS A 23 -39.72 -1.00 -22.37
N THR A 24 -40.71 -1.75 -21.93
CA THR A 24 -40.67 -3.18 -21.63
C THR A 24 -40.36 -3.98 -22.89
N PHE A 25 -39.31 -4.78 -22.85
CA PHE A 25 -39.08 -5.89 -23.78
C PHE A 25 -38.93 -7.17 -22.95
N GLY A 26 -39.85 -8.11 -23.17
CA GLY A 26 -39.75 -9.47 -22.67
C GLY A 26 -38.64 -10.21 -23.41
N VAL A 27 -37.83 -10.95 -22.66
CA VAL A 27 -36.81 -11.86 -23.21
C VAL A 27 -37.06 -13.25 -22.63
N GLN A 28 -37.31 -14.19 -23.55
CA GLN A 28 -37.40 -15.62 -23.27
C GLN A 28 -36.07 -16.15 -22.73
N VAL A 29 -36.16 -16.96 -21.68
CA VAL A 29 -35.04 -17.67 -21.07
C VAL A 29 -34.74 -18.92 -21.89
N GLY A 30 -33.67 -18.87 -22.69
CA GLY A 30 -33.08 -20.03 -23.39
C GLY A 30 -31.78 -20.46 -22.71
N ASP A 31 -31.77 -21.68 -22.19
CA ASP A 31 -30.65 -22.31 -21.50
C ASP A 31 -29.45 -22.55 -22.44
N THR A 32 -28.32 -21.90 -22.18
CA THR A 32 -27.05 -22.07 -22.93
C THR A 32 -25.84 -22.02 -21.99
N ARG A 33 -25.84 -22.78 -20.89
CA ARG A 33 -24.71 -22.79 -19.93
C ARG A 33 -23.47 -23.59 -20.36
N GLY A 34 -23.43 -24.21 -21.54
CA GLY A 34 -22.30 -25.07 -21.95
C GLY A 34 -21.26 -24.49 -22.92
N ARG A 35 -21.62 -23.47 -23.74
CA ARG A 35 -20.80 -23.10 -24.93
C ARG A 35 -20.09 -21.75 -24.86
N SER A 36 -20.44 -20.84 -23.95
CA SER A 36 -19.78 -19.52 -23.85
C SER A 36 -18.37 -19.61 -23.24
N PHE A 37 -18.10 -20.62 -22.42
CA PHE A 37 -16.83 -20.77 -21.71
C PHE A 37 -15.65 -21.12 -22.66
N PHE A 38 -15.91 -21.88 -23.74
CA PHE A 38 -14.88 -22.25 -24.71
C PHE A 38 -14.53 -21.14 -25.71
N ARG A 39 -15.47 -20.26 -26.08
CA ARG A 39 -15.18 -19.10 -26.95
C ARG A 39 -14.32 -18.04 -26.25
N SER A 40 -14.50 -17.85 -24.94
CA SER A 40 -13.65 -16.95 -24.14
C SER A 40 -12.17 -17.37 -24.15
N ARG A 41 -11.88 -18.68 -24.09
CA ARG A 41 -10.51 -19.22 -24.06
C ARG A 41 -9.71 -18.96 -25.35
N ARG A 42 -10.34 -19.04 -26.52
CA ARG A 42 -9.67 -18.72 -27.81
C ARG A 42 -9.31 -17.24 -27.93
N ASN A 43 -10.16 -16.34 -27.42
CA ASN A 43 -9.92 -14.91 -27.49
C ASN A 43 -8.81 -14.44 -26.54
N ILE A 44 -8.66 -15.08 -25.37
CA ILE A 44 -7.57 -14.77 -24.42
C ILE A 44 -6.20 -15.17 -25.02
N GLY A 45 -6.12 -16.36 -25.63
CA GLY A 45 -4.90 -16.79 -26.34
C GLY A 45 -4.52 -15.84 -27.48
N LEU A 46 -5.52 -15.35 -28.24
CA LEU A 46 -5.29 -14.39 -29.31
C LEU A 46 -4.81 -13.02 -28.79
N ILE A 47 -5.39 -12.51 -27.71
CA ILE A 47 -4.97 -11.23 -27.09
C ILE A 47 -3.55 -11.34 -26.52
N LEU A 48 -3.21 -12.47 -25.90
CA LEU A 48 -1.86 -12.75 -25.40
C LEU A 48 -0.83 -12.83 -26.54
N CYS A 49 -1.16 -13.55 -27.61
CA CYS A 49 -0.29 -13.63 -28.78
C CYS A 49 -0.11 -12.25 -29.44
N VAL A 50 -1.19 -11.50 -29.69
CA VAL A 50 -1.12 -10.17 -30.32
C VAL A 50 -0.34 -9.18 -29.45
N GLY A 51 -0.54 -9.20 -28.12
CA GLY A 51 0.21 -8.34 -27.20
C GLY A 51 1.71 -8.66 -27.17
N LEU A 52 2.09 -9.93 -27.29
CA LEU A 52 3.49 -10.37 -27.37
C LEU A 52 4.11 -10.09 -28.75
N THR A 53 3.35 -10.24 -29.84
CA THR A 53 3.80 -9.88 -31.19
C THR A 53 4.02 -8.37 -31.33
N LEU A 54 3.18 -7.54 -30.69
CA LEU A 54 3.36 -6.08 -30.64
C LEU A 54 4.57 -5.64 -29.80
N LEU A 55 5.04 -6.46 -28.85
CA LEU A 55 6.31 -6.24 -28.16
C LEU A 55 7.53 -6.57 -29.03
N GLY A 56 7.40 -7.53 -29.96
CA GLY A 56 8.47 -7.92 -30.88
C GLY A 56 8.67 -6.94 -32.04
N LEU A 57 7.61 -6.23 -32.45
CA LEU A 57 7.67 -5.16 -33.46
C LEU A 57 8.15 -3.86 -32.80
N GLY A 58 9.47 -3.72 -32.67
CA GLY A 58 10.21 -2.68 -31.93
C GLY A 58 10.07 -1.22 -32.38
N GLY A 59 8.87 -0.77 -32.76
CA GLY A 59 8.58 0.61 -33.18
C GLY A 59 7.76 1.44 -32.20
N PHE A 60 7.34 0.89 -31.05
CA PHE A 60 6.52 1.64 -30.10
C PHE A 60 7.39 2.57 -29.24
N LEU A 61 7.15 3.89 -29.38
CA LEU A 61 7.72 4.96 -28.55
C LEU A 61 7.81 4.53 -27.08
N GLU A 62 8.89 4.89 -26.39
CA GLU A 62 9.15 4.61 -24.96
C GLU A 62 7.92 4.88 -24.06
N SER A 63 7.08 5.86 -24.42
CA SER A 63 5.79 6.16 -23.79
C SER A 63 4.77 5.02 -23.90
N GLY A 64 4.64 4.39 -25.07
CA GLY A 64 3.75 3.24 -25.29
C GLY A 64 4.25 1.97 -24.61
N ARG A 65 5.57 1.74 -24.58
CA ARG A 65 6.16 0.64 -23.78
C ARG A 65 5.85 0.81 -22.29
N ARG A 66 6.00 2.02 -21.74
CA ARG A 66 5.65 2.32 -20.33
C ARG A 66 4.16 2.17 -20.06
N PHE A 67 3.31 2.64 -20.97
CA PHE A 67 1.87 2.47 -20.87
C PHE A 67 1.48 0.99 -20.87
N PHE A 68 2.03 0.20 -21.79
CA PHE A 68 1.78 -1.23 -21.90
C PHE A 68 2.29 -1.99 -20.67
N ILE A 69 3.50 -1.73 -20.18
CA ILE A 69 4.02 -2.33 -18.94
C ILE A 69 3.13 -1.97 -17.75
N ARG A 70 2.64 -0.72 -17.65
CA ARG A 70 1.71 -0.30 -16.59
C ARG A 70 0.39 -1.07 -16.70
N ARG A 71 -0.16 -1.21 -17.90
CA ARG A 71 -1.37 -2.01 -18.15
C ARG A 71 -1.16 -3.48 -17.83
N ILE A 72 -0.05 -4.09 -18.23
CA ILE A 72 0.33 -5.46 -17.85
C ILE A 72 0.48 -5.59 -16.34
N ARG A 73 1.01 -4.61 -15.62
CA ARG A 73 1.09 -4.71 -14.15
C ARG A 73 -0.29 -4.71 -13.48
N ILE A 74 -1.22 -3.90 -14.00
CA ILE A 74 -2.60 -3.86 -13.51
C ILE A 74 -3.35 -5.13 -13.91
N LEU A 75 -3.25 -5.54 -15.18
CA LEU A 75 -3.87 -6.76 -15.72
C LEU A 75 -3.24 -8.03 -15.12
N GLY A 76 -1.95 -8.01 -14.84
CA GLY A 76 -1.15 -9.10 -14.27
C GLY A 76 -1.57 -9.47 -12.85
N GLN A 77 -2.29 -8.57 -12.18
CA GLN A 77 -2.93 -8.78 -10.89
C GLN A 77 -4.44 -9.05 -11.02
N SER A 78 -4.98 -9.11 -12.23
CA SER A 78 -6.36 -9.54 -12.44
C SER A 78 -6.46 -11.06 -12.30
N ALA A 79 -7.55 -11.53 -11.67
CA ALA A 79 -7.83 -12.95 -11.54
C ALA A 79 -7.81 -13.66 -12.91
N ILE A 80 -8.36 -13.01 -13.94
CA ILE A 80 -8.41 -13.53 -15.32
C ILE A 80 -7.00 -13.80 -15.85
N TRP A 81 -6.06 -12.88 -15.66
CA TRP A 81 -4.68 -13.06 -16.11
C TRP A 81 -3.97 -14.18 -15.37
N THR A 82 -4.05 -14.18 -14.04
CA THR A 82 -3.40 -15.20 -13.22
C THR A 82 -3.98 -16.59 -13.50
N GLU A 83 -5.29 -16.72 -13.64
CA GLU A 83 -5.95 -17.99 -13.96
C GLU A 83 -5.61 -18.45 -15.39
N GLY A 84 -5.54 -17.52 -16.35
CA GLY A 84 -5.12 -17.81 -17.72
C GLY A 84 -3.73 -18.47 -17.80
N TRP A 85 -2.73 -17.90 -17.12
CA TRP A 85 -1.38 -18.46 -17.11
C TRP A 85 -1.30 -19.83 -16.43
N THR A 86 -2.11 -20.10 -15.41
CA THR A 86 -2.14 -21.44 -14.77
C THR A 86 -2.61 -22.56 -15.70
N LEU A 87 -3.26 -22.24 -16.82
CA LEU A 87 -3.70 -23.23 -17.81
C LEU A 87 -2.63 -23.57 -18.85
N ILE A 88 -1.64 -22.68 -19.04
CA ILE A 88 -0.67 -22.78 -20.15
C ILE A 88 0.78 -22.89 -19.68
N ASP A 89 1.12 -22.45 -18.47
CA ASP A 89 2.46 -22.52 -17.92
C ASP A 89 2.50 -23.35 -16.62
N SER A 90 3.28 -24.44 -16.66
CA SER A 90 3.37 -25.37 -15.52
C SER A 90 4.01 -24.74 -14.28
N GLY A 91 4.92 -23.78 -14.44
CA GLY A 91 5.53 -23.04 -13.33
C GLY A 91 4.53 -22.14 -12.62
N SER A 92 3.64 -21.49 -13.37
CA SER A 92 2.55 -20.65 -12.90
C SER A 92 1.52 -21.48 -12.14
N TYR A 93 1.14 -22.64 -12.68
CA TYR A 93 0.26 -23.58 -12.01
C TYR A 93 0.85 -24.09 -10.68
N LYS A 94 2.13 -24.48 -10.67
CA LYS A 94 2.83 -24.90 -9.44
C LYS A 94 2.86 -23.76 -8.40
N THR A 95 3.13 -22.53 -8.83
CA THR A 95 3.14 -21.34 -7.96
C THR A 95 1.75 -21.05 -7.39
N TRP A 96 0.71 -21.12 -8.21
CA TRP A 96 -0.66 -20.98 -7.75
C TRP A 96 -1.06 -22.07 -6.74
N LYS A 97 -0.70 -23.33 -6.98
CA LYS A 97 -0.96 -24.44 -6.04
C LYS A 97 -0.26 -24.24 -4.70
N ARG A 98 0.98 -23.73 -4.69
CA ARG A 98 1.67 -23.38 -3.44
C ARG A 98 1.00 -22.23 -2.71
N ALA A 99 0.65 -21.15 -3.41
CA ALA A 99 -0.08 -20.03 -2.82
C ALA A 99 -1.43 -20.48 -2.24
N GLN A 100 -2.15 -21.37 -2.92
CA GLN A 100 -3.39 -21.98 -2.43
C GLN A 100 -3.15 -22.85 -1.19
N LYS A 101 -2.12 -23.69 -1.18
CA LYS A 101 -1.74 -24.50 -0.02
C LYS A 101 -1.41 -23.61 1.17
N TYR A 102 -0.60 -22.57 0.95
CA TYR A 102 -0.23 -21.59 1.97
C TYR A 102 -1.45 -20.89 2.55
N TYR A 103 -2.35 -20.41 1.69
CA TYR A 103 -3.64 -19.83 2.08
C TYR A 103 -4.43 -20.77 2.98
N ASN A 104 -4.63 -22.02 2.56
CA ASN A 104 -5.39 -23.01 3.33
C ASN A 104 -4.77 -23.29 4.71
N THR A 105 -3.43 -23.26 4.81
CA THR A 105 -2.72 -23.42 6.09
C THR A 105 -2.87 -22.19 6.98
N GLN A 106 -2.78 -20.97 6.43
CA GLN A 106 -2.84 -19.75 7.22
C GLN A 106 -4.25 -19.34 7.63
N LEU A 107 -5.26 -19.63 6.80
CA LEU A 107 -6.66 -19.23 7.04
C LEU A 107 -7.19 -19.59 8.44
N PRO A 108 -7.07 -20.83 8.95
CA PRO A 108 -7.53 -21.15 10.29
C PRO A 108 -6.79 -20.37 11.39
N ILE A 109 -5.50 -20.08 11.20
CA ILE A 109 -4.67 -19.33 12.15
C ILE A 109 -5.12 -17.86 12.19
N ILE A 110 -5.29 -17.23 11.02
CA ILE A 110 -5.79 -15.86 10.91
C ILE A 110 -7.17 -15.75 11.53
N ARG A 111 -8.07 -16.70 11.22
CA ARG A 111 -9.42 -16.72 11.80
C ARG A 111 -9.39 -16.82 13.32
N ALA A 112 -8.53 -17.68 13.89
CA ALA A 112 -8.39 -17.81 15.33
C ALA A 112 -7.86 -16.51 15.96
N GLN A 113 -6.84 -15.88 15.36
CA GLN A 113 -6.33 -14.58 15.81
C GLN A 113 -7.41 -13.49 15.74
N ALA A 114 -8.15 -13.44 14.63
CA ALA A 114 -9.18 -12.43 14.37
C ALA A 114 -10.27 -12.44 15.43
N LYS A 115 -10.65 -13.60 15.99
CA LYS A 115 -11.66 -13.71 17.06
C LYS A 115 -11.31 -12.93 18.32
N ASN A 116 -10.00 -12.78 18.57
CA ASN A 116 -9.47 -12.02 19.70
C ASN A 116 -9.03 -10.60 19.29
N TYR A 117 -9.19 -10.26 18.01
CA TYR A 117 -8.86 -8.98 17.45
C TYR A 117 -10.09 -8.06 17.41
N SER A 118 -9.85 -6.79 17.67
CA SER A 118 -10.83 -5.74 17.62
C SER A 118 -10.46 -4.75 16.52
N VAL A 119 -11.39 -4.54 15.59
CA VAL A 119 -11.25 -3.60 14.47
C VAL A 119 -11.97 -2.30 14.82
N ASN A 120 -11.30 -1.16 14.62
CA ASN A 120 -11.89 0.16 14.82
C ASN A 120 -13.06 0.34 13.83
N SER A 121 -14.16 0.92 14.29
CA SER A 121 -15.38 1.12 13.49
C SER A 121 -15.14 1.83 12.17
N TYR A 122 -14.12 2.70 12.11
CA TYR A 122 -13.67 3.34 10.85
C TYR A 122 -13.43 2.32 9.75
N PHE A 123 -12.69 1.26 10.09
CA PHE A 123 -12.23 0.25 9.15
C PHE A 123 -13.25 -0.89 9.03
N ALA A 124 -13.97 -1.22 10.12
CA ALA A 124 -15.05 -2.21 10.10
C ALA A 124 -16.21 -1.81 9.16
N SER A 125 -16.38 -0.50 8.93
CA SER A 125 -17.43 0.07 8.07
C SER A 125 -17.31 -0.30 6.58
N VAL A 126 -16.22 -0.94 6.14
CA VAL A 126 -16.13 -1.51 4.78
C VAL A 126 -17.02 -2.75 4.61
N GLY A 127 -17.32 -3.47 5.71
CA GLY A 127 -18.03 -4.74 5.68
C GLY A 127 -19.35 -4.75 4.89
N PRO A 128 -20.25 -3.76 5.06
CA PRO A 128 -21.49 -3.66 4.29
C PRO A 128 -21.32 -3.61 2.77
N TYR A 129 -20.17 -3.18 2.25
CA TYR A 129 -19.89 -3.13 0.80
C TYR A 129 -19.40 -4.47 0.24
N ILE A 130 -18.92 -5.36 1.10
CA ILE A 130 -18.44 -6.69 0.71
C ILE A 130 -19.63 -7.63 0.65
N LYS A 131 -19.99 -8.07 -0.57
CA LYS A 131 -21.15 -8.96 -0.80
C LYS A 131 -20.76 -10.40 -1.12
N THR A 132 -19.48 -10.66 -1.35
CA THR A 132 -18.97 -11.98 -1.72
C THR A 132 -17.50 -12.14 -1.34
N GLU A 133 -17.09 -13.36 -1.04
CA GLU A 133 -15.69 -13.72 -0.77
C GLU A 133 -14.81 -13.60 -2.03
N LYS A 134 -15.42 -13.53 -3.23
CA LYS A 134 -14.74 -13.45 -4.53
C LYS A 134 -14.41 -12.01 -4.96
N VAL A 135 -14.52 -11.04 -4.06
CA VAL A 135 -14.18 -9.63 -4.33
C VAL A 135 -12.70 -9.51 -4.71
N GLY A 136 -12.39 -8.67 -5.69
CA GLY A 136 -11.00 -8.41 -6.05
C GLY A 136 -10.28 -7.54 -5.02
N TRP A 137 -8.97 -7.71 -4.85
CA TRP A 137 -8.16 -6.86 -3.94
C TRP A 137 -8.30 -5.36 -4.22
N TYR A 138 -8.28 -4.97 -5.49
CA TYR A 138 -8.46 -3.59 -5.93
C TYR A 138 -9.89 -3.09 -5.69
N GLU A 139 -10.87 -3.99 -5.73
CA GLU A 139 -12.25 -3.64 -5.46
C GLU A 139 -12.47 -3.38 -3.96
N ILE A 140 -11.92 -4.23 -3.07
CA ILE A 140 -12.01 -4.02 -1.62
C ILE A 140 -11.25 -2.77 -1.15
N ILE A 141 -10.09 -2.44 -1.76
CA ILE A 141 -9.42 -1.15 -1.54
C ILE A 141 -10.34 0.01 -1.94
N GLY A 142 -11.06 -0.11 -3.05
CA GLY A 142 -12.00 0.92 -3.48
C GLY A 142 -13.18 1.08 -2.53
N PHE A 143 -13.71 -0.02 -1.98
CA PHE A 143 -14.73 0.06 -0.93
C PHE A 143 -14.21 0.79 0.31
N ARG A 144 -12.99 0.48 0.75
CA ARG A 144 -12.36 1.18 1.88
C ARG A 144 -12.16 2.66 1.58
N ALA A 145 -11.65 3.02 0.40
CA ALA A 145 -11.45 4.41 -0.01
C ALA A 145 -12.76 5.21 0.05
N LYS A 146 -13.84 4.63 -0.46
CA LYS A 146 -15.18 5.22 -0.42
C LYS A 146 -15.67 5.46 1.01
N ILE A 147 -15.48 4.49 1.90
CA ILE A 147 -15.84 4.62 3.33
C ILE A 147 -15.03 5.73 3.99
N MET A 148 -13.71 5.74 3.81
CA MET A 148 -12.85 6.79 4.36
C MET A 148 -13.29 8.18 3.89
N ALA A 149 -13.64 8.31 2.60
CA ALA A 149 -14.11 9.56 1.99
C ALA A 149 -15.48 10.02 2.51
N SER A 150 -16.38 9.09 2.81
CA SER A 150 -17.68 9.37 3.44
C SER A 150 -17.51 9.74 4.92
N MET A 151 -16.67 9.03 5.67
CA MET A 151 -16.35 9.33 7.07
C MET A 151 -15.73 10.73 7.25
N LEU A 152 -14.88 11.15 6.31
CA LEU A 152 -14.32 12.52 6.30
C LEU A 152 -15.40 13.58 6.07
N GLU A 153 -16.35 13.34 5.16
CA GLU A 153 -17.40 14.30 4.85
C GLU A 153 -18.48 14.37 5.93
N GLU A 154 -18.98 13.22 6.37
CA GLU A 154 -20.17 13.11 7.20
C GLU A 154 -19.85 13.24 8.69
N GLN A 155 -18.67 12.79 9.11
CA GLN A 155 -18.28 12.70 10.52
C GLN A 155 -16.99 13.48 10.84
N HIS A 156 -16.37 14.11 9.84
CA HIS A 156 -15.07 14.78 9.98
C HIS A 156 -13.96 13.87 10.56
N ARG A 157 -14.09 12.55 10.37
CA ARG A 157 -13.11 11.55 10.80
C ARG A 157 -12.00 11.42 9.73
N ASP A 158 -10.75 11.67 10.11
CA ASP A 158 -9.61 11.73 9.20
C ASP A 158 -8.54 10.66 9.44
N ASP A 159 -8.93 9.47 9.91
CA ASP A 159 -8.00 8.39 10.29
C ASP A 159 -7.13 7.88 9.15
N PHE A 160 -7.56 8.07 7.90
CA PHE A 160 -6.73 7.81 6.72
C PHE A 160 -5.39 8.57 6.73
N LYS A 161 -5.26 9.67 7.50
CA LYS A 161 -4.01 10.42 7.70
C LYS A 161 -2.90 9.58 8.30
N VAL A 162 -3.21 8.51 9.04
CA VAL A 162 -2.19 7.57 9.55
C VAL A 162 -1.39 6.93 8.43
N GLU A 163 -1.94 6.85 7.21
CA GLU A 163 -1.22 6.52 5.99
C GLU A 163 -0.88 7.76 5.17
N LYS A 164 -1.87 8.61 4.85
CA LYS A 164 -1.74 9.54 3.72
C LYS A 164 -0.95 10.81 4.03
N ASP A 165 -0.75 11.16 5.29
CA ASP A 165 0.17 12.24 5.71
C ASP A 165 1.41 11.61 6.35
N LYS A 166 2.55 11.60 5.64
CA LYS A 166 3.82 11.04 6.14
C LYS A 166 4.28 11.68 7.45
N CYS A 167 4.02 12.96 7.67
CA CYS A 167 4.44 13.64 8.88
C CYS A 167 3.59 13.19 10.07
N VAL A 168 2.29 12.95 9.86
CA VAL A 168 1.40 12.33 10.85
C VAL A 168 1.79 10.87 11.10
N MET A 169 2.02 10.10 10.03
CA MET A 169 2.48 8.70 10.10
C MET A 169 3.75 8.54 10.92
N MET A 170 4.77 9.36 10.66
CA MET A 170 6.02 9.32 11.41
C MET A 170 5.83 9.72 12.87
N GLY A 171 4.96 10.70 13.14
CA GLY A 171 4.56 11.06 14.51
C GLY A 171 3.87 9.92 15.24
N PHE A 172 3.00 9.16 14.56
CA PHE A 172 2.37 7.95 15.09
C PHE A 172 3.40 6.88 15.45
N PHE A 173 4.37 6.61 14.57
CA PHE A 173 5.43 5.63 14.84
C PHE A 173 6.31 6.05 16.01
N GLN A 174 6.72 7.32 16.07
CA GLN A 174 7.53 7.86 17.16
C GLN A 174 6.79 7.82 18.50
N LYS A 175 5.52 8.22 18.53
CA LYS A 175 4.65 8.15 19.72
C LYS A 175 4.57 6.73 20.28
N ASN A 176 4.47 5.74 19.39
CA ASN A 176 4.38 4.32 19.74
C ASN A 176 5.73 3.61 19.88
N LYS A 177 6.82 4.37 19.93
CA LYS A 177 8.19 3.89 20.15
C LYS A 177 8.61 2.81 19.15
N PHE A 178 8.13 2.88 17.91
CA PHE A 178 8.62 1.98 16.87
C PHE A 178 10.05 2.36 16.47
N PRO A 179 10.96 1.40 16.30
CA PRO A 179 12.22 1.62 15.60
C PRO A 179 11.95 2.21 14.22
N MET A 180 12.53 3.36 13.92
CA MET A 180 12.37 4.09 12.65
C MET A 180 13.56 5.02 12.43
N PRO A 181 13.89 5.39 11.19
CA PRO A 181 14.86 6.47 10.95
C PRO A 181 14.36 7.78 11.57
N LYS A 182 15.25 8.51 12.25
CA LYS A 182 14.94 9.70 13.03
C LYS A 182 14.35 10.80 12.14
N VAL A 183 13.24 11.38 12.55
CA VAL A 183 12.75 12.64 11.96
C VAL A 183 13.55 13.80 12.56
N LEU A 184 14.28 14.50 11.71
CA LEU A 184 15.14 15.61 12.10
C LEU A 184 14.36 16.92 12.19
N LYS A 185 13.43 17.12 11.25
CA LYS A 185 12.59 18.33 11.19
C LYS A 185 11.31 18.07 10.42
N VAL A 186 10.25 18.78 10.79
CA VAL A 186 8.98 18.86 10.05
C VAL A 186 8.67 20.33 9.80
N TRP A 187 8.28 20.66 8.58
CA TRP A 187 7.84 21.99 8.17
C TRP A 187 6.40 21.95 7.70
N ARG A 188 5.59 22.86 8.23
CA ARG A 188 4.20 23.13 7.79
C ARG A 188 4.06 24.49 7.09
N VAL A 189 5.16 25.24 6.95
CA VAL A 189 5.24 26.50 6.22
C VAL A 189 6.34 26.39 5.15
N LYS A 190 6.01 26.76 3.90
CA LYS A 190 6.92 26.63 2.74
C LYS A 190 8.18 27.47 2.92
N GLN A 191 7.98 28.70 3.38
CA GLN A 191 9.01 29.70 3.56
C GLN A 191 10.02 29.26 4.62
N ASP A 192 9.57 28.64 5.71
CA ASP A 192 10.45 28.08 6.72
C ASP A 192 11.30 26.93 6.15
N THR A 193 10.69 26.06 5.33
CA THR A 193 11.45 24.99 4.64
C THR A 193 12.57 25.58 3.77
N ILE A 194 12.24 26.60 2.99
CA ILE A 194 13.18 27.28 2.08
C ILE A 194 14.29 27.97 2.87
N ARG A 195 13.94 28.70 3.92
CA ARG A 195 14.87 29.41 4.79
C ARG A 195 15.84 28.44 5.44
N ASP A 196 15.33 27.43 6.14
CA ASP A 196 16.14 26.49 6.91
C ASP A 196 17.08 25.69 5.99
N LEU A 197 16.62 25.23 4.82
CA LEU A 197 17.50 24.52 3.87
C LEU A 197 18.54 25.45 3.21
N LYS A 198 18.20 26.71 2.91
CA LYS A 198 19.13 27.64 2.24
C LYS A 198 20.18 28.19 3.19
N GLN A 199 19.75 28.63 4.37
CA GLN A 199 20.54 29.46 5.28
C GLN A 199 21.08 28.65 6.47
N ASP A 200 20.32 27.65 6.94
CA ASP A 200 20.60 26.94 8.20
C ASP A 200 20.95 25.45 8.00
N SER A 201 21.20 25.03 6.76
CA SER A 201 21.43 23.61 6.46
C SER A 201 22.68 23.03 7.10
N HIS A 202 23.64 23.86 7.52
CA HIS A 202 24.79 23.40 8.28
C HIS A 202 24.39 22.93 9.67
N HIS A 203 23.72 23.78 10.46
CA HIS A 203 23.29 23.45 11.81
C HIS A 203 22.21 22.38 11.83
N LEU A 204 21.24 22.45 10.88
CA LEU A 204 20.18 21.46 10.76
C LEU A 204 20.70 20.02 10.54
N LEU A 205 21.86 19.89 9.88
CA LEU A 205 22.40 18.59 9.46
C LEU A 205 23.71 18.22 10.16
N GLU A 206 24.16 19.03 11.12
CA GLU A 206 25.36 18.78 11.88
C GLU A 206 25.25 17.45 12.64
N GLY A 207 26.32 16.64 12.60
CA GLY A 207 26.36 15.32 13.25
C GLY A 207 25.42 14.27 12.64
N THR A 208 24.77 14.53 11.51
CA THR A 208 23.83 13.59 10.89
C THR A 208 24.52 12.72 9.83
N GLU A 209 24.17 11.43 9.80
CA GLU A 209 24.61 10.53 8.73
C GLU A 209 23.87 10.82 7.41
N TYR A 210 24.57 10.64 6.29
CA TYR A 210 24.04 10.88 4.95
C TYR A 210 23.85 9.58 4.16
N PRO A 211 22.89 9.53 3.21
CA PRO A 211 22.00 10.63 2.81
C PRO A 211 20.84 10.86 3.79
N VAL A 212 20.44 12.12 3.97
CA VAL A 212 19.16 12.46 4.61
C VAL A 212 18.07 12.58 3.55
N PHE A 213 16.82 12.35 3.93
CA PHE A 213 15.70 12.29 3.00
C PHE A 213 14.72 13.43 3.27
N LEU A 214 14.57 14.34 2.31
CA LEU A 214 13.51 15.34 2.30
C LEU A 214 12.26 14.72 1.66
N LYS A 215 11.21 14.51 2.45
CA LYS A 215 9.97 13.84 2.03
C LYS A 215 8.78 14.81 2.15
N CYS A 216 7.86 14.78 1.18
CA CYS A 216 6.60 15.54 1.28
C CYS A 216 5.66 14.87 2.29
N CYS A 217 5.04 15.64 3.20
CA CYS A 217 4.04 15.12 4.14
C CYS A 217 2.82 14.55 3.38
N HIS A 218 2.22 15.37 2.51
CA HIS A 218 0.93 15.13 1.87
C HIS A 218 0.97 14.25 0.60
N LEU A 219 2.13 13.70 0.22
CA LEU A 219 2.28 12.92 -1.01
C LEU A 219 2.90 11.55 -0.71
N THR A 220 2.08 10.51 -0.64
CA THR A 220 2.52 9.14 -0.30
C THR A 220 2.64 8.21 -1.50
N GLN A 221 2.10 8.60 -2.66
CA GLN A 221 2.19 7.81 -3.88
C GLN A 221 3.61 7.84 -4.46
N GLY A 222 4.15 6.66 -4.83
CA GLY A 222 5.46 6.56 -5.47
C GLY A 222 5.57 7.29 -6.80
N SER A 223 4.47 7.40 -7.55
CA SER A 223 4.39 8.16 -8.82
C SER A 223 4.67 9.65 -8.63
N SER A 224 4.40 10.20 -7.43
CA SER A 224 4.57 11.61 -7.13
C SER A 224 6.04 12.01 -6.95
N LYS A 225 7.01 11.07 -6.91
CA LYS A 225 8.43 11.37 -6.64
C LYS A 225 8.60 12.32 -5.44
N SER A 226 7.94 11.97 -4.33
CA SER A 226 7.77 12.84 -3.17
C SER A 226 8.93 12.82 -2.17
N THR A 227 10.05 12.20 -2.54
CA THR A 227 11.25 12.09 -1.72
C THR A 227 12.49 12.47 -2.54
N ILE A 228 13.37 13.29 -1.96
CA ILE A 228 14.72 13.54 -2.48
C ILE A 228 15.75 13.15 -1.42
N ALA A 229 16.80 12.45 -1.86
CA ALA A 229 17.99 12.21 -1.05
C ALA A 229 18.96 13.39 -1.15
N ILE A 230 19.31 13.96 0.00
CA ILE A 230 20.35 14.96 0.18
C ILE A 230 21.57 14.22 0.71
N LYS A 231 22.66 14.19 -0.05
CA LYS A 231 23.89 13.43 0.23
C LYS A 231 24.91 14.21 1.05
N SER A 232 24.80 15.54 1.11
CA SER A 232 25.65 16.43 1.90
C SER A 232 25.09 17.85 1.95
N PRO A 233 25.56 18.72 2.87
CA PRO A 233 25.22 20.14 2.85
C PRO A 233 25.69 20.82 1.56
N ALA A 234 26.86 20.42 1.05
CA ALA A 234 27.42 20.96 -0.19
C ALA A 234 26.51 20.67 -1.41
N GLN A 235 25.81 19.53 -1.43
CA GLN A 235 24.83 19.24 -2.49
C GLN A 235 23.71 20.29 -2.49
N ILE A 236 23.18 20.67 -1.32
CA ILE A 236 22.11 21.68 -1.24
C ILE A 236 22.53 22.97 -1.92
N ARG A 237 23.72 23.49 -1.60
CA ARG A 237 24.26 24.71 -2.22
C ARG A 237 24.42 24.58 -3.72
N ARG A 238 25.03 23.48 -4.18
CA ARG A 238 25.28 23.22 -5.61
C ARG A 238 24.00 23.05 -6.42
N THR A 239 22.97 22.44 -5.85
CA THR A 239 21.70 22.14 -6.55
C THR A 239 20.53 22.98 -6.07
N TRP A 240 20.80 24.16 -5.48
CA TRP A 240 19.77 24.95 -4.80
C TRP A 240 18.60 25.33 -5.72
N SER A 241 18.88 25.77 -6.95
CA SER A 241 17.83 26.12 -7.92
C SER A 241 16.90 24.94 -8.24
N THR A 242 17.47 23.75 -8.45
CA THR A 242 16.71 22.50 -8.68
C THR A 242 15.91 22.10 -7.45
N LEU A 243 16.50 22.18 -6.25
CA LEU A 243 15.84 21.86 -5.00
C LEU A 243 14.67 22.82 -4.71
N LEU A 244 14.89 24.12 -4.86
CA LEU A 244 13.87 25.15 -4.69
C LEU A 244 12.71 24.97 -5.67
N ARG A 245 13.02 24.68 -6.95
CA ARG A 245 12.00 24.35 -7.96
C ARG A 245 11.20 23.13 -7.53
N TRP A 246 11.86 22.07 -7.05
CA TRP A 246 11.18 20.87 -6.57
C TRP A 246 10.28 21.18 -5.37
N ILE A 247 10.76 21.95 -4.39
CA ILE A 247 10.00 22.39 -3.22
C ILE A 247 8.73 23.13 -3.64
N ASN A 248 8.87 24.11 -4.54
CA ASN A 248 7.73 24.89 -5.03
C ASN A 248 6.70 24.00 -5.75
N ILE A 249 7.16 23.13 -6.67
CA ILE A 249 6.26 22.22 -7.37
C ILE A 249 5.57 21.28 -6.38
N LYS A 250 6.31 20.67 -5.45
CA LYS A 250 5.77 19.64 -4.56
C LYS A 250 4.93 20.18 -3.43
N TRP A 251 5.08 21.44 -3.03
CA TRP A 251 4.18 22.06 -2.05
C TRP A 251 2.75 22.18 -2.58
N ASP A 252 2.62 22.58 -3.84
CA ASP A 252 1.34 22.85 -4.48
C ASP A 252 0.77 21.61 -5.19
N TYR A 253 1.60 20.58 -5.42
CA TYR A 253 1.18 19.34 -6.07
C TYR A 253 0.15 18.57 -5.23
N ARG A 254 -0.80 17.93 -5.90
CA ARG A 254 -1.76 17.00 -5.30
C ARG A 254 -1.66 15.64 -5.96
N SER A 255 -1.81 14.61 -5.15
CA SER A 255 -1.74 13.22 -5.60
C SER A 255 -2.92 12.90 -6.50
N ASP A 256 -2.66 12.11 -7.54
CA ASP A 256 -3.68 11.63 -8.47
C ASP A 256 -3.47 10.13 -8.69
N ASP A 257 -4.46 9.32 -8.30
CA ASP A 257 -4.48 7.87 -8.51
C ASP A 257 -4.88 7.49 -9.96
N TRP A 258 -5.17 8.47 -10.83
CA TRP A 258 -5.43 8.35 -12.27
C TRP A 258 -6.52 7.33 -12.61
N GLU A 259 -6.16 6.27 -13.34
CA GLU A 259 -7.07 5.24 -13.87
C GLU A 259 -7.48 4.20 -12.81
N ARG A 260 -7.09 4.37 -11.54
CA ARG A 260 -7.47 3.42 -10.49
C ARG A 260 -8.97 3.52 -10.21
N PRO A 261 -9.65 2.38 -9.95
CA PRO A 261 -11.10 2.37 -9.70
C PRO A 261 -11.55 3.29 -8.55
N TRP A 262 -10.66 3.57 -7.61
CA TRP A 262 -10.91 4.40 -6.43
C TRP A 262 -10.31 5.81 -6.50
N ALA A 263 -9.82 6.23 -7.68
CA ALA A 263 -9.12 7.52 -7.81
C ALA A 263 -9.97 8.70 -7.32
N LYS A 264 -11.28 8.70 -7.60
CA LYS A 264 -12.20 9.75 -7.11
C LYS A 264 -12.16 9.90 -5.59
N ASP A 265 -12.31 8.79 -4.87
CA ASP A 265 -12.40 8.82 -3.40
C ASP A 265 -11.02 9.06 -2.77
N MET A 266 -9.96 8.43 -3.29
CA MET A 266 -8.60 8.66 -2.77
C MET A 266 -8.07 10.06 -3.06
N ASN A 267 -8.31 10.62 -4.24
CA ASN A 267 -7.87 11.98 -4.58
C ASN A 267 -8.50 12.99 -3.62
N LYS A 268 -9.80 12.86 -3.36
CA LYS A 268 -10.54 13.67 -2.37
C LYS A 268 -9.93 13.59 -0.97
N LEU A 269 -9.55 12.40 -0.52
CA LEU A 269 -8.84 12.22 0.76
C LEU A 269 -7.50 12.95 0.75
N THR A 270 -6.68 12.74 -0.28
CA THR A 270 -5.35 13.39 -0.37
C THR A 270 -5.43 14.89 -0.59
N ASP A 271 -6.48 15.41 -1.22
CA ASP A 271 -6.69 16.84 -1.45
C ASP A 271 -7.00 17.60 -0.16
N SER A 272 -7.56 16.91 0.85
CA SER A 272 -7.82 17.47 2.17
C SER A 272 -6.56 17.61 3.04
N LEU A 273 -5.42 17.08 2.60
CA LEU A 273 -4.18 17.10 3.37
C LEU A 273 -3.48 18.46 3.28
N LEU A 274 -2.94 18.90 4.40
CA LEU A 274 -2.11 20.10 4.45
C LEU A 274 -0.71 19.82 3.89
N PRO A 275 -0.19 20.68 3.00
CA PRO A 275 1.15 20.51 2.49
C PRO A 275 2.20 20.68 3.60
N GLY A 276 3.38 20.13 3.34
CA GLY A 276 4.47 20.10 4.31
C GLY A 276 5.60 19.21 3.84
N PHE A 277 6.73 19.32 4.54
CA PHE A 277 7.89 18.46 4.37
C PHE A 277 8.35 17.90 5.70
N LEU A 278 8.99 16.73 5.67
CA LEU A 278 9.83 16.24 6.76
C LEU A 278 11.23 15.95 6.22
N LEU A 279 12.22 16.12 7.10
CA LEU A 279 13.58 15.69 6.90
C LEU A 279 13.86 14.49 7.79
N GLN A 280 14.31 13.38 7.20
CA GLN A 280 14.55 12.12 7.90
C GLN A 280 16.00 11.69 7.75
N SER A 281 16.59 11.14 8.82
CA SER A 281 17.88 10.47 8.76
C SER A 281 17.80 9.22 7.86
N PRO A 282 18.94 8.69 7.38
CA PRO A 282 18.94 7.38 6.74
C PRO A 282 18.61 6.27 7.75
N PHE A 283 18.23 5.12 7.22
CA PHE A 283 18.40 3.86 7.91
C PHE A 283 19.89 3.52 7.92
N ILE A 284 20.47 3.35 9.11
CA ILE A 284 21.91 3.20 9.29
C ILE A 284 22.35 1.82 8.81
N ILE A 285 23.08 1.81 7.69
CA ILE A 285 23.72 0.63 7.13
C ILE A 285 25.20 0.70 7.54
N PRO A 286 25.70 -0.22 8.38
CA PRO A 286 27.11 -0.26 8.74
C PRO A 286 27.99 -0.27 7.49
N LYS A 287 29.09 0.49 7.50
CA LYS A 287 30.06 0.49 6.40
C LYS A 287 30.86 -0.81 6.46
N GLY A 288 30.83 -1.59 5.38
CA GLY A 288 31.60 -2.83 5.25
C GLY A 288 31.23 -3.59 3.97
N GLU A 289 32.14 -4.41 3.47
CA GLU A 289 31.85 -5.35 2.38
C GLU A 289 30.81 -6.37 2.83
N GLY A 290 29.82 -6.68 1.98
CA GLY A 290 28.81 -7.71 2.25
C GLY A 290 27.60 -7.28 3.09
N VAL A 291 27.51 -6.01 3.52
CA VAL A 291 26.31 -5.52 4.23
C VAL A 291 25.14 -5.39 3.25
N GLN A 292 24.20 -6.33 3.37
CA GLN A 292 22.95 -6.33 2.61
C GLN A 292 21.84 -5.70 3.46
N PHE A 293 21.05 -4.83 2.86
CA PHE A 293 19.81 -4.33 3.45
C PHE A 293 18.63 -4.72 2.57
N MET A 294 17.44 -4.81 3.16
CA MET A 294 16.21 -5.11 2.43
C MET A 294 15.05 -4.31 3.00
N GLU A 295 14.18 -3.81 2.12
CA GLU A 295 12.85 -3.32 2.52
C GLU A 295 11.82 -4.44 2.34
N LEU A 296 11.23 -4.89 3.44
CA LEU A 296 10.14 -5.86 3.48
C LEU A 296 8.80 -5.14 3.67
N LYS A 297 7.87 -5.37 2.75
CA LYS A 297 6.51 -4.83 2.81
C LYS A 297 5.55 -5.90 3.30
N VAL A 298 5.17 -5.82 4.57
CA VAL A 298 4.45 -6.86 5.32
C VAL A 298 2.96 -6.60 5.29
N GLU A 299 2.18 -7.54 4.78
CA GLU A 299 0.72 -7.48 4.81
C GLU A 299 0.18 -8.07 6.10
N VAL A 300 -0.62 -7.29 6.83
CA VAL A 300 -1.27 -7.69 8.08
C VAL A 300 -2.77 -7.67 7.90
N LEU A 301 -3.44 -8.78 8.17
CA LEU A 301 -4.88 -8.96 8.09
C LEU A 301 -5.40 -9.37 9.47
N TYR A 302 -6.36 -8.61 10.01
CA TYR A 302 -6.97 -8.89 11.31
C TYR A 302 -5.96 -9.15 12.43
N GLY A 303 -4.90 -8.33 12.46
CA GLY A 303 -3.83 -8.42 13.46
C GLY A 303 -2.86 -9.59 13.27
N ARG A 304 -2.87 -10.28 12.12
CA ARG A 304 -1.93 -11.35 11.78
C ARG A 304 -1.19 -11.03 10.49
N ALA A 305 0.15 -11.02 10.52
CA ALA A 305 0.93 -10.85 9.29
C ALA A 305 0.76 -12.09 8.41
N TYR A 306 0.44 -11.90 7.13
CA TYR A 306 0.19 -12.95 6.16
C TYR A 306 1.40 -13.27 5.29
N LEU A 307 2.07 -12.26 4.72
CA LEU A 307 3.29 -12.42 3.94
C LEU A 307 4.04 -11.09 3.89
N ALA A 308 5.26 -11.12 3.36
CA ALA A 308 6.04 -9.94 3.03
C ALA A 308 6.42 -9.97 1.56
N VAL A 309 6.58 -8.78 0.98
CA VAL A 309 7.16 -8.61 -0.34
C VAL A 309 8.43 -7.79 -0.21
N ALA A 310 9.56 -8.33 -0.69
CA ALA A 310 10.80 -7.54 -0.75
C ALA A 310 10.72 -6.54 -1.92
N ASN A 311 11.21 -5.32 -1.70
CA ASN A 311 11.19 -4.27 -2.72
C ASN A 311 12.57 -4.00 -3.33
N GLU A 312 13.59 -3.78 -2.50
CA GLU A 312 14.97 -3.57 -2.94
C GLU A 312 15.91 -4.41 -2.08
N PRO A 313 16.96 -5.04 -2.65
CA PRO A 313 17.25 -5.15 -4.09
C PRO A 313 16.46 -6.27 -4.80
N TYR A 314 15.73 -7.11 -4.06
CA TYR A 314 15.04 -8.30 -4.59
C TYR A 314 13.56 -8.04 -4.89
N LYS A 315 13.31 -7.15 -5.85
CA LYS A 315 11.97 -6.62 -6.11
C LYS A 315 10.94 -7.69 -6.47
N GLY A 316 9.89 -7.77 -5.66
CA GLY A 316 8.75 -8.64 -5.91
C GLY A 316 8.97 -10.08 -5.44
N THR A 317 10.00 -10.34 -4.65
CA THR A 317 10.16 -11.60 -3.90
C THR A 317 9.10 -11.71 -2.83
N ILE A 318 8.40 -12.84 -2.76
CA ILE A 318 7.41 -13.14 -1.71
C ILE A 318 8.09 -13.94 -0.61
N LEU A 319 7.90 -13.55 0.65
CA LEU A 319 8.35 -14.29 1.82
C LEU A 319 7.12 -14.66 2.65
N THR A 320 6.87 -15.95 2.81
CA THR A 320 5.73 -16.47 3.56
C THR A 320 6.11 -16.85 4.97
N ARG A 321 5.13 -16.96 5.87
CA ARG A 321 5.36 -17.30 7.28
C ARG A 321 5.90 -18.71 7.50
N ASP A 322 5.62 -19.63 6.59
CA ASP A 322 6.14 -21.00 6.62
C ASP A 322 7.58 -21.08 6.07
N GLY A 323 8.22 -19.93 5.82
CA GLY A 323 9.63 -19.85 5.43
C GLY A 323 9.87 -20.10 3.94
N VAL A 324 8.84 -20.12 3.10
CA VAL A 324 9.02 -20.20 1.64
C VAL A 324 9.35 -18.80 1.11
N ILE A 325 10.41 -18.73 0.31
CA ILE A 325 10.79 -17.54 -0.43
C ILE A 325 10.57 -17.81 -1.92
N GLU A 326 9.78 -16.96 -2.57
CA GLU A 326 9.46 -17.06 -4.00
C GLU A 326 10.03 -15.86 -4.76
N THR A 327 10.93 -16.10 -5.71
CA THR A 327 11.53 -15.05 -6.55
C THR A 327 11.12 -15.18 -8.01
N TYR A 328 11.16 -14.04 -8.71
CA TYR A 328 10.71 -13.93 -10.11
C TYR A 328 11.83 -13.27 -10.94
N PRO A 329 12.97 -13.97 -11.13
CA PRO A 329 14.21 -13.35 -11.61
C PRO A 329 14.17 -12.92 -13.08
N THR A 330 13.30 -13.51 -13.90
CA THR A 330 13.20 -13.21 -15.34
C THR A 330 11.92 -12.45 -15.66
N LEU A 331 11.91 -11.69 -16.77
CA LEU A 331 10.68 -11.04 -17.25
C LEU A 331 9.57 -12.06 -17.52
N TYR A 332 9.91 -13.22 -18.10
CA TYR A 332 8.98 -14.33 -18.29
C TYR A 332 8.35 -14.74 -16.96
N ALA A 333 9.16 -15.08 -15.95
CA ALA A 333 8.69 -15.43 -14.61
C ALA A 333 7.79 -14.36 -14.00
N GLN A 334 8.09 -13.07 -14.21
CA GLN A 334 7.25 -11.97 -13.71
C GLN A 334 5.91 -11.85 -14.43
N ILE A 335 5.85 -12.16 -15.72
CA ILE A 335 4.64 -12.11 -16.55
C ILE A 335 3.72 -13.29 -16.23
N THR A 336 4.30 -14.49 -16.14
CA THR A 336 3.58 -15.75 -15.92
C THR A 336 3.29 -15.99 -14.43
N ASN A 337 4.05 -15.35 -13.53
CA ASN A 337 4.11 -15.64 -12.10
C ASN A 337 4.66 -17.06 -11.81
N SER A 338 5.71 -17.46 -12.53
CA SER A 338 6.42 -18.72 -12.30
C SER A 338 7.60 -18.47 -11.36
N ALA A 339 7.45 -18.81 -10.09
CA ALA A 339 8.48 -18.53 -9.09
C ALA A 339 9.61 -19.56 -9.07
N THR A 340 10.83 -19.08 -8.79
CA THR A 340 11.95 -19.86 -8.27
C THR A 340 11.89 -19.85 -6.74
N LEU A 341 12.23 -20.98 -6.11
CA LEU A 341 12.12 -21.13 -4.66
C LEU A 341 13.47 -20.96 -3.96
N ASN A 342 13.41 -20.31 -2.78
CA ASN A 342 14.46 -20.24 -1.77
C ASN A 342 15.85 -19.95 -2.34
N PRO A 343 16.03 -18.88 -3.12
CA PRO A 343 17.31 -18.66 -3.74
C PRO A 343 18.33 -18.17 -2.68
N PRO A 344 19.60 -18.58 -2.79
CA PRO A 344 20.60 -18.39 -1.74
C PRO A 344 20.77 -16.95 -1.27
N GLU A 345 20.62 -15.98 -2.17
CA GLU A 345 20.83 -14.56 -1.92
C GLU A 345 19.82 -13.92 -0.94
N THR A 346 18.69 -14.57 -0.71
CA THR A 346 17.64 -14.12 0.23
C THR A 346 17.51 -14.98 1.48
N LYS A 347 18.26 -16.09 1.55
CA LYS A 347 18.10 -17.10 2.59
C LYS A 347 18.44 -16.58 3.99
N TRP A 348 19.37 -15.63 4.07
CA TRP A 348 19.77 -14.98 5.33
C TRP A 348 18.60 -14.32 6.07
N VAL A 349 17.58 -13.83 5.34
CA VAL A 349 16.39 -13.20 5.95
C VAL A 349 15.65 -14.20 6.85
N GLN A 350 15.60 -15.46 6.43
CA GLN A 350 14.99 -16.53 7.21
C GLN A 350 15.97 -17.08 8.25
N GLU A 351 17.20 -17.40 7.85
CA GLU A 351 18.18 -18.09 8.71
C GLU A 351 18.61 -17.25 9.93
N GLU A 352 18.70 -15.93 9.76
CA GLU A 352 19.05 -15.03 10.86
C GLU A 352 17.82 -14.61 11.70
N GLY A 353 16.60 -15.04 11.34
CA GLY A 353 15.39 -14.77 12.13
C GLY A 353 14.76 -13.38 11.92
N HIS A 354 15.09 -12.65 10.85
CA HIS A 354 14.50 -11.34 10.54
C HIS A 354 12.99 -11.40 10.40
N LEU A 355 12.48 -12.44 9.73
CA LEU A 355 11.04 -12.56 9.46
C LEU A 355 10.21 -12.51 10.74
N LEU A 356 10.62 -13.21 11.80
CA LEU A 356 9.89 -13.23 13.07
C LEU A 356 9.75 -11.82 13.66
N LYS A 357 10.86 -11.08 13.73
CA LYS A 357 10.89 -9.72 14.27
C LYS A 357 10.07 -8.74 13.44
N VAL A 358 10.12 -8.89 12.13
CA VAL A 358 9.35 -8.07 11.18
C VAL A 358 7.85 -8.36 11.31
N TRP A 359 7.44 -9.62 11.48
CA TRP A 359 6.04 -9.97 11.74
C TRP A 359 5.54 -9.38 13.06
N GLU A 360 6.29 -9.53 14.15
CA GLU A 360 5.95 -9.01 15.48
C GLU A 360 5.73 -7.49 15.42
N MET A 361 6.65 -6.77 14.79
CA MET A 361 6.56 -5.32 14.63
C MET A 361 5.35 -4.88 13.82
N ALA A 362 5.08 -5.54 12.68
CA ALA A 362 3.97 -5.21 11.83
C ALA A 362 2.61 -5.53 12.49
N GLU A 363 2.50 -6.69 13.16
CA GLU A 363 1.31 -7.07 13.92
C GLU A 363 1.04 -6.13 15.09
N ARG A 364 2.08 -5.68 15.80
CA ARG A 364 1.96 -4.64 16.84
C ARG A 364 1.42 -3.34 16.27
N ALA A 365 1.95 -2.85 15.15
CA ALA A 365 1.45 -1.64 14.50
C ALA A 365 -0.04 -1.78 14.11
N ALA A 366 -0.42 -2.91 13.51
CA ALA A 366 -1.81 -3.18 13.17
C ALA A 366 -2.73 -3.18 14.41
N LYS A 367 -2.32 -3.86 15.50
CA LYS A 367 -3.07 -3.89 16.77
C LYS A 367 -3.30 -2.50 17.34
N ILE A 368 -2.30 -1.62 17.32
CA ILE A 368 -2.45 -0.24 17.83
C ILE A 368 -3.46 0.51 16.97
N MET A 369 -3.39 0.38 15.64
CA MET A 369 -4.32 1.06 14.74
C MET A 369 -5.74 0.47 14.78
N GLY A 370 -5.91 -0.79 15.21
CA GLY A 370 -7.17 -1.52 15.11
C GLY A 370 -7.66 -1.66 13.66
N VAL A 371 -6.74 -1.82 12.71
CA VAL A 371 -7.04 -1.94 11.27
C VAL A 371 -7.37 -3.37 10.89
N ASP A 372 -8.29 -3.56 9.96
CA ASP A 372 -8.65 -4.86 9.37
C ASP A 372 -7.61 -5.35 8.35
N GLU A 373 -6.98 -4.43 7.60
CA GLU A 373 -5.80 -4.70 6.78
C GLU A 373 -4.85 -3.49 6.79
N VAL A 374 -3.54 -3.75 6.82
CA VAL A 374 -2.50 -2.74 6.59
C VAL A 374 -1.21 -3.39 6.10
N ARG A 375 -0.50 -2.69 5.24
CA ARG A 375 0.89 -2.98 4.91
C ARG A 375 1.84 -2.17 5.77
N ILE A 376 2.87 -2.81 6.34
CA ILE A 376 3.97 -2.15 7.07
C ILE A 376 5.29 -2.37 6.33
N ASP A 377 5.97 -1.29 5.97
CA ASP A 377 7.23 -1.33 5.26
C ASP A 377 8.38 -1.24 6.27
N VAL A 378 9.24 -2.26 6.31
CA VAL A 378 10.28 -2.42 7.32
C VAL A 378 11.63 -2.61 6.64
N PHE A 379 12.61 -1.78 7.01
CA PHE A 379 14.00 -2.01 6.66
C PHE A 379 14.61 -3.05 7.61
N ILE A 380 15.38 -3.98 7.05
CA ILE A 380 16.21 -4.94 7.77
C ILE A 380 17.63 -4.91 7.22
N ARG A 381 18.59 -5.38 8.02
CA ARG A 381 20.01 -5.47 7.64
C ARG A 381 20.59 -6.82 8.01
N ARG A 382 21.35 -7.42 7.10
CA ARG A 382 22.01 -8.71 7.32
C ARG A 382 22.97 -8.64 8.50
N GLY A 383 23.00 -9.70 9.31
CA GLY A 383 23.83 -9.82 10.51
C GLY A 383 23.24 -9.16 11.76
N ASP A 384 22.13 -8.43 11.66
CA ASP A 384 21.47 -7.83 12.82
C ASP A 384 19.93 -7.89 12.73
N PRO A 385 19.34 -9.00 13.21
CA PRO A 385 17.88 -9.21 13.24
C PRO A 385 17.11 -8.20 14.09
N ASN A 386 17.77 -7.53 15.03
CA ASN A 386 17.13 -6.53 15.89
C ASN A 386 17.26 -5.11 15.31
N GLY A 387 18.19 -4.90 14.38
CA GLY A 387 18.41 -3.64 13.66
C GLY A 387 17.38 -3.38 12.57
N LEU A 388 16.09 -3.53 12.86
CA LEU A 388 15.02 -3.24 11.93
C LEU A 388 14.38 -1.87 12.17
N ALA A 389 13.77 -1.29 11.14
CA ALA A 389 13.15 0.04 11.25
C ALA A 389 11.93 0.18 10.34
N ILE A 390 10.80 0.64 10.86
CA ILE A 390 9.64 1.00 10.07
C ILE A 390 9.98 2.21 9.19
N ASN A 391 9.70 2.08 7.90
CA ASN A 391 9.80 3.14 6.91
C ASN A 391 8.45 3.82 6.70
N GLU A 392 7.42 3.05 6.36
CA GLU A 392 6.09 3.57 5.98
C GLU A 392 5.00 2.53 6.31
N ASN A 393 3.72 2.95 6.26
CA ASN A 393 2.58 2.04 6.18
C ASN A 393 1.73 2.32 4.94
N SER A 394 0.76 1.45 4.67
CA SER A 394 -0.22 1.64 3.59
C SER A 394 -1.53 0.91 3.89
N LEU A 395 -2.65 1.64 3.96
CA LEU A 395 -4.02 1.14 4.05
C LEU A 395 -4.67 0.94 2.66
N SER A 396 -3.93 1.18 1.58
CA SER A 396 -4.43 1.05 0.21
C SER A 396 -3.33 0.53 -0.72
N SER A 397 -2.74 -0.59 -0.33
CA SER A 397 -1.56 -1.12 -1.00
C SER A 397 -1.88 -1.65 -2.39
N GLY A 398 -1.32 -1.01 -3.41
CA GLY A 398 -1.30 -1.52 -4.79
C GLY A 398 -0.14 -2.49 -5.07
N MET A 399 0.45 -3.10 -4.04
CA MET A 399 1.64 -3.94 -4.20
C MET A 399 1.33 -5.22 -5.00
N GLY A 400 2.32 -5.69 -5.76
CA GLY A 400 2.18 -6.92 -6.55
C GLY A 400 2.44 -8.17 -5.71
N TYR A 401 1.38 -8.80 -5.21
CA TYR A 401 1.46 -10.04 -4.43
C TYR A 401 1.47 -11.32 -5.28
N ARG A 402 1.65 -11.21 -6.61
CA ARG A 402 1.75 -12.36 -7.52
C ARG A 402 0.52 -13.27 -7.36
N MET A 403 0.71 -14.59 -7.25
CA MET A 403 -0.38 -15.56 -7.05
C MET A 403 -1.08 -15.44 -5.68
N HIS A 404 -0.53 -14.69 -4.72
CA HIS A 404 -1.15 -14.51 -3.40
C HIS A 404 -2.26 -13.46 -3.36
N PHE A 405 -2.35 -12.60 -4.38
CA PHE A 405 -3.26 -11.45 -4.42
C PHE A 405 -4.74 -11.83 -4.23
N LYS A 406 -5.20 -12.90 -4.90
CA LYS A 406 -6.57 -13.40 -4.77
C LYS A 406 -6.86 -13.91 -3.35
N PHE A 407 -5.89 -14.61 -2.76
CA PHE A 407 -6.03 -15.18 -1.42
C PHE A 407 -6.04 -14.10 -0.34
N LEU A 408 -5.20 -13.07 -0.46
CA LEU A 408 -5.22 -11.88 0.40
C LEU A 408 -6.61 -11.21 0.39
N ALA A 409 -7.15 -10.97 -0.81
CA ALA A 409 -8.49 -10.39 -0.97
C ALA A 409 -9.59 -11.28 -0.34
N GLN A 410 -9.47 -12.60 -0.52
CA GLN A 410 -10.41 -13.55 0.05
C GLN A 410 -10.36 -13.58 1.58
N VAL A 411 -9.17 -13.62 2.21
CA VAL A 411 -9.04 -13.52 3.69
C VAL A 411 -9.69 -12.24 4.18
N TRP A 412 -9.38 -11.11 3.54
CA TRP A 412 -9.92 -9.81 3.93
C TRP A 412 -11.45 -9.79 3.80
N ALA A 413 -12.00 -10.26 2.69
CA ALA A 413 -13.45 -10.32 2.49
C ALA A 413 -14.17 -11.25 3.48
N GLU A 414 -13.62 -12.44 3.68
CA GLU A 414 -14.21 -13.45 4.56
C GLU A 414 -14.32 -12.98 6.00
N GLY A 415 -13.31 -12.29 6.53
CA GLY A 415 -13.35 -11.77 7.91
C GLY A 415 -14.49 -10.78 8.15
N HIS A 416 -14.84 -9.97 7.15
CA HIS A 416 -15.98 -9.06 7.20
C HIS A 416 -17.32 -9.78 7.06
N LEU A 417 -17.44 -10.67 6.08
CA LEU A 417 -18.67 -11.43 5.81
C LEU A 417 -19.05 -12.34 6.97
N LYS A 418 -18.05 -13.00 7.57
CA LYS A 418 -18.22 -13.97 8.66
C LYS A 418 -18.00 -13.36 10.04
N LYS A 419 -17.77 -12.04 10.12
CA LYS A 419 -17.57 -11.29 11.38
C LYS A 419 -16.55 -11.96 12.31
N TRP A 420 -15.35 -12.22 11.81
CA TRP A 420 -14.31 -12.89 12.59
C TRP A 420 -13.77 -12.05 13.74
N TYR A 421 -14.07 -10.77 13.82
CA TYR A 421 -13.49 -9.81 14.75
C TYR A 421 -14.59 -9.07 15.54
N LYS A 422 -14.19 -8.42 16.64
CA LYS A 422 -15.03 -7.49 17.40
C LYS A 422 -14.90 -6.08 16.84
N THR A 423 -15.97 -5.31 16.77
CA THR A 423 -15.87 -3.89 16.41
C THR A 423 -15.76 -3.06 17.68
N TYR A 424 -14.95 -2.01 17.66
CA TYR A 424 -14.92 -1.03 18.73
C TYR A 424 -14.93 0.39 18.17
N ASP A 425 -15.55 1.30 18.91
CA ASP A 425 -15.52 2.73 18.63
C ASP A 425 -14.44 3.40 19.48
N ASN A 426 -13.78 4.39 18.90
CA ASN A 426 -12.83 5.24 19.61
C ASN A 426 -12.90 6.64 19.02
N SER A 427 -13.06 7.65 19.88
CA SER A 427 -13.06 9.07 19.49
C SER A 427 -11.65 9.59 19.20
N ILE A 428 -10.61 8.90 19.67
CA ILE A 428 -9.21 9.24 19.41
C ILE A 428 -8.86 8.83 17.97
N PRO A 429 -8.42 9.77 17.12
CA PRO A 429 -8.00 9.43 15.77
C PRO A 429 -6.88 8.40 15.78
N VAL A 430 -6.87 7.47 14.82
CA VAL A 430 -5.97 6.32 14.74
C VAL A 430 -4.51 6.72 14.82
N TYR A 431 -4.12 7.81 14.15
CA TYR A 431 -2.75 8.33 14.20
C TYR A 431 -2.35 8.96 15.55
N GLN A 432 -3.31 9.16 16.45
CA GLN A 432 -3.07 9.63 17.80
C GLN A 432 -3.07 8.51 18.84
N GLN A 433 -3.60 7.33 18.49
CA GLN A 433 -3.72 6.19 19.39
C GLN A 433 -2.36 5.62 19.82
N THR A 434 -2.38 5.04 21.01
CA THR A 434 -1.32 4.25 21.62
C THR A 434 -1.81 2.84 21.96
N GLU A 435 -0.94 1.98 22.49
CA GLU A 435 -1.36 0.66 23.00
C GLU A 435 -2.47 0.76 24.05
N GLN A 436 -2.49 1.81 24.87
CA GLN A 436 -3.49 2.00 25.92
C GLN A 436 -4.89 2.29 25.37
N ASP A 437 -4.94 2.90 24.19
CA ASP A 437 -6.18 3.28 23.51
C ASP A 437 -6.79 2.11 22.72
N SER A 438 -6.01 1.05 22.48
CA SER A 438 -6.42 -0.09 21.68
C SER A 438 -6.85 -1.27 22.57
N PRO A 439 -8.08 -1.79 22.40
CA PRO A 439 -8.53 -2.98 23.14
C PRO A 439 -7.73 -4.24 22.81
N ASN A 440 -6.91 -4.22 21.74
CA ASN A 440 -6.05 -5.34 21.34
C ASN A 440 -4.85 -5.58 22.28
N PHE A 441 -4.58 -4.67 23.22
CA PHE A 441 -3.53 -4.80 24.24
C PHE A 441 -4.07 -4.92 25.66
N LYS A 442 -5.38 -4.76 25.85
CA LYS A 442 -5.99 -5.03 27.15
C LYS A 442 -5.88 -6.55 27.35
N ILE A 443 -4.96 -6.95 28.24
CA ILE A 443 -4.87 -8.32 28.73
C ILE A 443 -6.29 -8.68 29.11
N GLN A 444 -6.87 -9.70 28.47
CA GLN A 444 -8.03 -10.36 29.03
C GLN A 444 -7.51 -10.94 30.33
N THR A 445 -7.57 -10.17 31.41
CA THR A 445 -7.55 -10.73 32.76
C THR A 445 -8.71 -11.70 32.71
N ALA A 446 -8.39 -12.99 32.57
CA ALA A 446 -9.38 -14.04 32.69
C ALA A 446 -10.15 -13.72 33.97
N ASP A 447 -11.47 -13.64 33.87
CA ASP A 447 -12.30 -13.65 35.07
C ASP A 447 -11.79 -14.82 35.92
N PRO A 448 -11.39 -14.60 37.19
CA PRO A 448 -11.07 -15.71 38.07
C PRO A 448 -12.33 -16.57 38.15
N ALA A 449 -12.20 -17.82 37.67
CA ALA A 449 -13.27 -18.80 37.63
C ALA A 449 -13.82 -19.13 39.02
#